data_AF-A0A8C8BFG3-F1
#
_entry.id   AF-A0A8C8BFG3-F1
#
_cell.length_a   1.000
_cell.length_b   1.000
_cell.length_c   1.000
_cell.angle_alpha   90.00
_cell.angle_beta   90.00
_cell.angle_gamma   90.00
#
_symmetry.space_group_name_H-M   'P 1'
#
loop_
_entity.id
_entity.type
_entity.pdbx_description
1 polymer ?
#
loop_
_entity_poly.entity_id
_entity_poly.type
_entity_poly.pdbx_seq_one_letter_code
_entity_poly.pdbx_strand_id
1 'polypeptide(L)'
;MLGKDAHSHVGKEVEELCLIIRSTGEVGEDGHVSVTFGQLFETYVTISNKVVGILLRARKHGLVHFEGEMLWQGKDDDVIITLLE
;
A
#
# COMPACT_ATOMS: atom_id res chain seq x y z
N MET A 1 -12.90 4.50 -19.51
CA MET A 1 -12.22 5.70 -20.04
C MET A 1 -10.82 5.69 -19.47
N LEU A 2 -9.83 5.30 -20.27
CA LEU A 2 -8.42 5.18 -19.89
C LEU A 2 -7.87 6.57 -19.49
N GLY A 3 -7.40 6.72 -18.25
CA GLY A 3 -6.40 7.73 -17.89
C GLY A 3 -5.02 7.11 -18.15
N LYS A 4 -4.44 7.27 -19.33
CA LYS A 4 -3.49 8.34 -19.66
C LYS A 4 -2.24 8.31 -18.77
N ASP A 5 -1.31 7.44 -19.16
CA ASP A 5 0.14 7.67 -19.23
C ASP A 5 0.71 8.68 -18.23
N ALA A 6 0.98 8.21 -17.01
CA ALA A 6 2.10 8.73 -16.25
C ALA A 6 3.26 7.74 -16.42
N HIS A 7 4.27 8.13 -17.20
CA HIS A 7 5.58 7.48 -17.25
C HIS A 7 6.20 7.33 -15.86
N SER A 8 5.77 6.30 -15.14
CA SER A 8 6.29 5.97 -13.84
C SER A 8 6.83 4.56 -13.96
N HIS A 9 8.15 4.39 -13.82
CA HIS A 9 8.71 3.10 -13.44
C HIS A 9 8.30 2.80 -11.99
N VAL A 10 6.99 2.73 -11.74
CA VAL A 10 6.47 2.13 -10.51
C VAL A 10 6.87 0.67 -10.63
N GLY A 11 7.93 0.30 -9.90
CA GLY A 11 8.50 -1.03 -10.03
C GLY A 11 7.45 -2.11 -9.76
N LYS A 12 7.63 -3.30 -10.34
CA LYS A 12 6.69 -4.43 -10.19
C LYS A 12 6.26 -4.70 -8.73
N GLU A 13 7.16 -4.50 -7.78
CA GLU A 13 6.87 -4.64 -6.34
C GLU A 13 5.77 -3.67 -5.85
N VAL A 14 5.71 -2.44 -6.38
CA VAL A 14 4.69 -1.46 -6.00
C VAL A 14 3.35 -1.77 -6.69
N GLU A 15 3.37 -2.23 -7.94
CA GLU A 15 2.16 -2.69 -8.63
C GLU A 15 1.54 -3.90 -7.88
N GLU A 16 2.38 -4.86 -7.50
CA GLU A 16 1.99 -6.01 -6.68
C GLU A 16 1.42 -5.60 -5.32
N LEU A 17 2.07 -4.64 -4.63
CA LEU A 17 1.56 -4.08 -3.39
C LEU A 17 0.15 -3.50 -3.56
N CYS A 18 -0.09 -2.71 -4.61
CA CYS A 18 -1.41 -2.13 -4.84
C CYS A 18 -2.46 -3.21 -5.16
N LEU A 19 -2.09 -4.27 -5.88
CA LEU A 19 -2.96 -5.41 -6.12
C LEU A 19 -3.32 -6.16 -4.84
N ILE A 20 -2.35 -6.36 -3.94
CA ILE A 20 -2.60 -7.00 -2.63
C ILE A 20 -3.54 -6.13 -1.79
N ILE A 21 -3.30 -4.82 -1.69
CA ILE A 21 -4.18 -3.91 -0.94
C ILE A 21 -5.61 -3.97 -1.50
N ARG A 22 -5.77 -4.01 -2.83
CA ARG A 22 -7.10 -4.16 -3.47
C ARG A 22 -7.78 -5.49 -3.17
N SER A 23 -7.03 -6.57 -3.00
CA SER A 23 -7.61 -7.90 -2.80
C SER A 23 -7.87 -8.23 -1.33
N THR A 24 -7.13 -7.63 -0.40
CA THR A 24 -7.24 -7.91 1.04
C THR A 24 -7.87 -6.78 1.84
N GLY A 25 -7.88 -5.57 1.31
CA GLY A 25 -8.47 -4.40 1.95
C GLY A 25 -9.98 -4.33 1.82
N GLU A 26 -10.58 -3.43 2.60
CA GLU A 26 -12.01 -3.15 2.61
C GLU A 26 -12.28 -1.80 1.94
N VAL A 27 -13.41 -1.70 1.23
CA VAL A 27 -13.84 -0.44 0.62
C VAL A 27 -14.51 0.42 1.69
N GLY A 28 -13.94 1.59 1.96
CA GLY A 28 -14.48 2.58 2.88
C GLY A 28 -15.68 3.33 2.31
N GLU A 29 -16.35 4.13 3.15
CA GLU A 29 -17.47 4.98 2.75
C GLU A 29 -17.07 6.06 1.72
N ASP A 30 -15.79 6.41 1.69
CA ASP A 30 -15.19 7.33 0.72
C ASP A 30 -14.90 6.68 -0.64
N GLY A 31 -15.13 5.37 -0.77
CA GLY A 31 -14.88 4.60 -1.98
C GLY A 31 -13.42 4.14 -2.14
N HIS A 32 -12.53 4.47 -1.20
CA HIS A 32 -11.14 4.03 -1.22
C HIS A 32 -10.98 2.67 -0.55
N VAL A 33 -10.01 1.88 -1.04
CA VAL A 33 -9.65 0.60 -0.41
C VAL A 33 -8.63 0.85 0.69
N SER A 34 -8.84 0.29 1.88
CA SER A 34 -7.94 0.43 3.01
C SER A 34 -7.64 -0.90 3.69
N VAL A 35 -6.44 -1.04 4.24
CA VAL A 35 -5.99 -2.22 5.00
C VAL A 35 -5.11 -1.77 6.17
N THR A 36 -5.07 -2.54 7.27
CA THR A 36 -4.12 -2.23 8.35
C THR A 36 -2.70 -2.64 7.97
N PHE A 37 -1.69 -1.95 8.50
CA PHE A 37 -0.29 -2.28 8.27
C PHE A 37 0.04 -3.71 8.72
N GLY A 38 -0.49 -4.15 9.87
CA GLY A 38 -0.27 -5.49 10.39
C GLY A 38 -0.77 -6.57 9.43
N GLN A 39 -2.01 -6.44 8.94
CA GLN A 39 -2.60 -7.37 7.95
C GLN A 39 -1.80 -7.41 6.65
N LEU A 40 -1.42 -6.23 6.16
CA LEU A 40 -0.63 -6.11 4.93
C LEU A 40 0.76 -6.74 5.12
N PHE A 41 1.40 -6.49 6.27
CA PHE A 41 2.71 -7.03 6.60
C PHE A 41 2.67 -8.56 6.71
N GLU A 42 1.70 -9.13 7.41
CA GLU A 42 1.53 -10.59 7.51
C GLU A 42 1.29 -11.25 6.14
N THR A 43 0.49 -10.60 5.29
CA THR A 43 0.27 -11.06 3.92
C THR A 43 1.57 -11.02 3.10
N TYR A 44 2.38 -9.97 3.28
CA TYR A 44 3.60 -9.75 2.51
C TYR A 44 4.81 -10.53 3.03
N VAL A 45 4.92 -10.82 4.33
CA VAL A 45 6.12 -11.43 4.94
C VAL A 45 6.40 -12.84 4.39
N THR A 46 5.35 -13.51 3.92
CA THR A 46 5.45 -14.81 3.23
C THR A 46 6.16 -14.67 1.87
N ILE A 47 6.19 -13.47 1.30
CA ILE A 47 6.71 -13.15 -0.04
C ILE A 47 8.04 -12.37 0.05
N SER A 48 8.15 -11.34 0.92
CA SER A 48 9.32 -10.46 1.03
C SER A 48 9.32 -9.59 2.30
N ASN A 49 10.50 -9.32 2.86
CA ASN A 49 10.68 -8.44 4.03
C ASN A 49 10.84 -6.94 3.67
N LYS A 50 10.60 -6.55 2.42
CA LYS A 50 10.83 -5.18 1.92
C LYS A 50 9.58 -4.29 1.92
N VAL A 51 8.46 -4.76 2.48
CA VAL A 51 7.13 -4.10 2.36
C VAL A 51 7.16 -2.63 2.77
N VAL A 52 7.88 -2.26 3.83
CA VAL A 52 8.01 -0.85 4.25
C VAL A 52 8.67 0.01 3.18
N GLY A 53 9.75 -0.48 2.57
CA GLY A 53 10.42 0.23 1.48
C GLY A 53 9.58 0.33 0.19
N ILE A 54 8.69 -0.63 -0.03
CA ILE A 54 7.73 -0.61 -1.15
C ILE A 54 6.62 0.40 -0.87
N LEU A 55 6.05 0.40 0.34
CA LEU A 55 5.05 1.38 0.81
C LEU A 55 5.55 2.82 0.70
N LEU A 56 6.79 3.08 1.13
CA LEU A 56 7.40 4.41 1.02
C LEU A 56 7.55 4.85 -0.44
N ARG A 57 7.89 3.94 -1.35
CA ARG A 57 7.95 4.23 -2.79
C ARG A 57 6.55 4.48 -3.36
N ALA A 58 5.57 3.65 -3.03
CA ALA A 58 4.17 3.83 -3.43
C ALA A 58 3.63 5.20 -2.97
N ARG A 59 3.91 5.59 -1.72
CA ARG A 59 3.54 6.90 -1.16
C ARG A 59 4.21 8.05 -1.90
N LYS A 60 5.48 7.93 -2.27
CA LYS A 60 6.20 8.94 -3.08
C LYS A 60 5.56 9.13 -4.46
N HIS A 61 4.93 8.10 -5.01
CA HIS A 61 4.17 8.16 -6.26
C HIS A 61 2.71 8.58 -6.07
N GLY A 62 2.25 8.84 -4.84
CA GLY A 62 0.87 9.24 -4.55
C GLY A 62 -0.15 8.11 -4.68
N LEU A 63 0.28 6.85 -4.67
CA LEU A 63 -0.59 5.69 -4.83
C LEU A 63 -1.24 5.24 -3.52
N VAL A 64 -0.57 5.52 -2.40
CA VAL A 64 -1.06 5.15 -1.06
C VAL A 64 -0.88 6.30 -0.08
N HIS A 65 -1.71 6.30 0.95
CA HIS A 65 -1.63 7.18 2.11
C HIS A 65 -1.56 6.37 3.41
N PHE A 66 -0.77 6.85 4.36
CA PHE A 66 -0.74 6.39 5.74
C PHE A 66 -0.08 7.44 6.62
N GLU A 67 -0.43 7.46 7.90
CA GLU A 67 0.12 8.40 8.88
C GLU A 67 1.55 8.03 9.31
N GLY A 68 2.36 9.05 9.61
CA GLY A 68 3.74 8.88 10.08
C GLY A 68 4.78 8.80 8.96
N GLU A 69 6.06 8.91 9.31
CA GLU A 69 7.15 8.90 8.32
C GLU A 69 7.56 7.49 7.89
N MET A 70 7.53 6.52 8.82
CA MET A 70 7.93 5.13 8.65
C MET A 70 7.10 4.23 9.58
N LEU A 71 6.93 2.96 9.20
CA LEU A 71 6.13 1.98 9.94
C LEU A 71 7.01 0.88 10.53
N TRP A 72 6.71 0.50 11.77
CA TRP A 72 7.41 -0.52 12.54
C TRP A 72 6.43 -1.62 12.95
N GLN A 73 6.74 -2.87 12.57
CA GLN A 73 5.92 -4.03 12.93
C GLN A 73 5.75 -4.14 14.45
N GLY A 74 4.55 -4.50 14.89
CA GLY A 74 4.16 -4.63 16.30
C GLY A 74 3.78 -3.31 16.96
N LYS A 75 4.32 -2.19 16.48
CA LYS A 75 4.00 -0.85 17.01
C LYS A 75 2.92 -0.17 16.19
N ASP A 76 3.07 -0.22 14.87
CA ASP A 76 2.25 0.54 13.93
C ASP A 76 1.27 -0.37 13.18
N ASP A 77 0.98 -1.56 13.70
CA ASP A 77 0.16 -2.58 13.03
C ASP A 77 -1.28 -2.10 12.75
N ASP A 78 -1.81 -1.22 13.60
CA ASP A 78 -3.14 -0.63 13.45
C ASP A 78 -3.18 0.58 12.49
N VAL A 79 -2.03 1.02 11.95
CA VAL A 79 -2.00 2.13 11.00
C VAL A 79 -2.72 1.74 9.72
N ILE A 80 -3.65 2.59 9.28
CA ILE A 80 -4.42 2.40 8.05
C ILE A 80 -3.58 2.80 6.84
N ILE A 81 -3.47 1.88 5.90
CA ILE A 81 -2.91 2.09 4.57
C ILE A 81 -4.08 2.22 3.58
N THR A 82 -4.27 3.41 3.02
CA THR A 82 -5.33 3.70 2.06
C THR A 82 -4.76 3.76 0.65
N LEU A 83 -5.43 3.11 -0.31
CA LEU A 83 -5.13 3.18 -1.73
C LEU A 83 -5.82 4.38 -2.38
N LEU A 84 -5.07 5.24 -3.07
CA LEU A 84 -5.54 6.49 -3.67
C LEU A 84 -5.78 6.41 -5.19
N GLU A 85 -5.39 5.30 -5.81
CA GLU A 85 -5.51 5.01 -7.25
C GLU A 85 -6.88 4.42 -7.62
#